data_AF-A0A850CFZ8-F1
#
_entry.id   AF-A0A850CFZ8-F1
#
_cell.length_a   1.000
_cell.length_b   1.000
_cell.length_c   1.000
_cell.angle_alpha   90.00
_cell.angle_beta   90.00
_cell.angle_gamma   90.00
#
_symmetry.space_group_name_H-M   'P 1'
#
loop_
_entity.id
_entity.type
_entity.pdbx_description
1 polymer ?
#
loop_
_entity_poly.entity_id
_entity_poly.type
_entity_poly.pdbx_seq_one_letter_code
_entity_poly.pdbx_strand_id
1 'polypeptide(L)'
;PPAASGTAVLVAGLGVGMLGAKLLTRPLARLFDDAPATHHADLVGKVCVVRTGTVTLDSGQAEVIDEEGAVILINVRRSPHEPEGIDDGLFARHSKVVVFDYDESDQVFLVVPVALPPDIAVIEA
;
A
#
# COMPACT_ATOMS: atom_id res chain seq x y z
N PRO A 1 -26.85 -36.38 -32.49
CA PRO A 1 -27.80 -35.43 -31.88
C PRO A 1 -27.24 -34.00 -32.01
N PRO A 2 -28.04 -33.00 -32.43
CA PRO A 2 -27.56 -31.64 -32.68
C PRO A 2 -26.97 -30.96 -31.43
N ALA A 3 -27.39 -31.40 -30.24
CA ALA A 3 -26.82 -30.95 -28.97
C ALA A 3 -25.32 -31.23 -28.83
N ALA A 4 -24.83 -32.38 -29.34
CA ALA A 4 -23.42 -32.75 -29.25
C ALA A 4 -22.52 -31.81 -30.07
N SER A 5 -23.02 -31.31 -31.22
CA SER A 5 -22.32 -30.33 -32.03
C SER A 5 -22.23 -28.98 -31.34
N GLY A 6 -23.30 -28.54 -30.67
CA GLY A 6 -23.31 -27.29 -29.91
C GLY A 6 -22.33 -27.29 -28.72
N THR A 7 -22.28 -28.40 -27.96
CA THR A 7 -21.35 -28.51 -26.83
C THR A 7 -19.90 -28.54 -27.29
N ALA A 8 -19.60 -29.23 -28.40
CA ALA A 8 -18.26 -29.27 -28.98
C ALA A 8 -17.78 -27.88 -29.42
N VAL A 9 -18.63 -27.11 -30.10
CA VAL A 9 -18.30 -25.73 -30.52
C VAL A 9 -18.11 -24.81 -29.32
N LEU A 10 -18.94 -24.93 -28.28
CA LEU A 10 -18.81 -24.15 -27.05
C LEU A 10 -17.45 -24.41 -26.37
N VAL A 11 -17.09 -25.68 -26.17
CA VAL A 11 -15.84 -26.07 -25.52
C VAL A 11 -14.63 -25.62 -26.34
N ALA A 12 -14.69 -25.79 -27.67
CA ALA A 12 -13.63 -25.33 -28.57
C ALA A 12 -13.47 -23.80 -28.53
N GLY A 13 -14.58 -23.05 -28.58
CA GLY A 13 -14.56 -21.59 -28.49
C GLY A 13 -14.00 -21.09 -27.17
N LEU A 14 -14.39 -21.70 -26.05
CA LEU A 14 -13.86 -21.38 -24.73
C LEU A 14 -12.34 -21.64 -24.67
N GLY A 15 -11.91 -22.80 -25.18
CA GLY A 15 -10.50 -23.17 -25.22
C GLY A 15 -9.67 -22.20 -26.04
N VAL A 16 -10.11 -21.86 -27.25
CA VAL A 16 -9.43 -20.90 -28.14
C VAL A 16 -9.40 -19.51 -27.51
N GLY A 17 -10.51 -19.04 -26.94
CA GLY A 17 -10.57 -17.75 -26.26
C GLY A 17 -9.61 -17.67 -25.07
N MET A 18 -9.56 -18.72 -24.24
CA MET A 18 -8.70 -18.78 -23.06
C MET A 18 -7.22 -18.89 -23.43
N LEU A 19 -6.89 -19.65 -24.48
CA LEU A 19 -5.54 -19.71 -25.05
C LEU A 19 -5.11 -18.36 -25.62
N GLY A 20 -5.98 -17.71 -26.42
CA GLY A 20 -5.74 -16.39 -26.98
C GLY A 20 -5.52 -15.33 -25.90
N ALA A 21 -6.39 -15.30 -24.89
CA ALA A 21 -6.24 -14.42 -23.74
C ALA A 21 -4.90 -14.67 -23.03
N LYS A 22 -4.53 -15.93 -22.74
CA LYS A 22 -3.26 -16.26 -22.08
C LYS A 22 -2.02 -15.91 -22.91
N LEU A 23 -2.11 -16.05 -24.23
CA LEU A 23 -1.03 -15.67 -25.15
C LEU A 23 -0.86 -14.16 -25.25
N LEU A 24 -1.94 -13.39 -25.13
CA LEU A 24 -1.92 -11.92 -25.18
C LEU A 24 -1.57 -11.30 -23.84
N THR A 25 -2.07 -11.83 -22.73
CA THR A 25 -1.81 -11.27 -21.39
C THR A 25 -0.39 -11.52 -20.90
N ARG A 26 0.29 -12.60 -21.30
CA ARG A 26 1.69 -12.86 -20.94
C ARG A 26 2.70 -11.81 -21.44
N PRO A 27 2.76 -11.49 -22.75
CA PRO A 27 3.65 -10.44 -23.25
C PRO A 27 3.22 -9.06 -22.76
N LEU A 28 1.92 -8.83 -22.60
CA LEU A 28 1.40 -7.59 -22.06
C LEU A 28 1.80 -7.39 -20.59
N ALA A 29 1.74 -8.44 -19.76
CA ALA A 29 2.19 -8.41 -18.37
C ALA A 29 3.68 -8.07 -18.26
N ARG A 30 4.51 -8.62 -19.14
CA ARG A 30 5.94 -8.24 -19.20
C ARG A 30 6.19 -6.77 -19.55
N LEU A 31 5.26 -6.13 -20.25
CA LEU A 31 5.33 -4.71 -20.56
C LEU A 31 4.96 -3.84 -19.34
N PHE A 32 4.24 -4.42 -18.38
CA PHE A 32 3.84 -3.78 -17.12
C PHE A 32 4.73 -4.19 -15.94
N ASP A 33 5.57 -5.22 -16.07
CA ASP A 33 6.61 -5.59 -15.08
C ASP A 33 7.67 -4.49 -14.89
N ASP A 34 7.77 -3.55 -15.84
CA ASP A 34 8.66 -2.38 -15.75
C ASP A 34 8.04 -1.21 -14.96
N ALA A 35 6.77 -1.29 -14.53
CA ALA A 35 6.30 -0.40 -13.48
C ALA A 35 6.96 -0.89 -12.18
N PRO A 36 7.93 -0.15 -11.61
CA PRO A 36 8.60 -0.60 -10.40
C PRO A 36 7.51 -0.84 -9.37
N ALA A 37 7.34 -2.08 -8.93
CA ALA A 37 6.49 -2.37 -7.80
C ALA A 37 7.05 -1.53 -6.65
N THR A 38 6.35 -0.47 -6.25
CA THR A 38 6.84 0.51 -5.28
C THR A 38 7.39 -0.26 -4.08
N HIS A 39 8.71 -0.29 -3.95
CA HIS A 39 9.33 -1.12 -2.93
C HIS A 39 9.02 -0.48 -1.58
N HIS A 40 8.91 -1.27 -0.52
CA HIS A 40 8.63 -0.72 0.81
C HIS A 40 9.66 0.34 1.22
N ALA A 41 10.92 0.16 0.81
CA ALA A 41 12.00 1.12 1.00
C ALA A 41 11.74 2.47 0.31
N ASP A 42 11.02 2.49 -0.82
CA ASP A 42 10.72 3.71 -1.58
C ASP A 42 9.66 4.58 -0.88
N LEU A 43 8.87 3.96 0.00
CA LEU A 43 7.85 4.62 0.80
C LEU A 43 8.40 5.16 2.13
N VAL A 44 9.57 4.69 2.57
CA VAL A 44 10.24 5.22 3.76
C VAL A 44 10.71 6.65 3.48
N GLY A 45 10.44 7.55 4.43
CA GLY A 45 10.71 8.98 4.31
C GLY A 45 9.61 9.77 3.59
N LYS A 46 8.60 9.12 3.01
CA LYS A 46 7.49 9.82 2.35
C LYS A 46 6.47 10.31 3.36
N VAL A 47 5.88 11.47 3.07
CA VAL A 47 4.74 12.00 3.82
C VAL A 47 3.47 11.32 3.31
N CYS A 48 2.68 10.80 4.24
CA CYS A 48 1.38 10.21 3.97
C CYS A 48 0.28 10.93 4.75
N VAL A 49 -0.96 10.77 4.30
CA VAL A 49 -2.15 11.40 4.89
C VAL A 49 -3.04 10.32 5.48
N VAL A 50 -3.36 10.44 6.77
CA VAL A 50 -4.20 9.46 7.48
C VAL A 50 -5.61 9.42 6.89
N ARG A 51 -6.11 8.21 6.61
CA ARG A 51 -7.46 7.96 6.09
C ARG A 51 -8.41 7.34 7.10
N THR A 52 -7.90 6.53 8.02
CA THR A 52 -8.64 5.99 9.16
C THR A 52 -8.99 7.11 10.16
N GLY A 53 -9.87 6.84 11.13
CA GLY A 53 -10.24 7.79 12.18
C GLY A 53 -9.02 8.31 12.97
N THR A 54 -8.23 7.40 13.51
CA THR A 54 -6.95 7.68 14.19
C THR A 54 -6.02 6.49 13.98
N VAL A 55 -4.72 6.74 13.81
CA VAL A 55 -3.69 5.68 13.78
C VAL A 55 -3.26 5.33 15.20
N THR A 56 -3.27 4.05 15.54
CA THR A 56 -2.88 3.50 16.85
C THR A 56 -1.62 2.64 16.72
N LEU A 57 -1.19 2.02 17.83
CA LEU A 57 -0.10 1.04 17.83
C LEU A 57 -0.44 -0.24 17.04
N ASP A 58 -1.72 -0.57 16.94
CA ASP A 58 -2.17 -1.82 16.32
C ASP A 58 -2.69 -1.63 14.89
N SER A 59 -3.20 -0.44 14.56
CA SER A 59 -3.92 -0.26 13.29
C SER A 59 -3.97 1.19 12.81
N GLY A 60 -4.07 1.33 11.49
CA GLY A 60 -4.25 2.60 10.81
C GLY A 60 -4.07 2.44 9.31
N GLN A 61 -4.62 3.37 8.56
CA GLN A 61 -4.39 3.47 7.11
C GLN A 61 -4.06 4.90 6.74
N ALA A 62 -3.11 5.03 5.82
CA ALA A 62 -2.75 6.29 5.22
C ALA A 62 -2.64 6.13 3.71
N GLU A 63 -2.81 7.23 2.99
CA GLU A 63 -2.48 7.30 1.58
C GLU A 63 -1.10 7.97 1.41
N VAL A 64 -0.29 7.43 0.53
CA VAL A 64 0.99 7.99 0.10
C VAL A 64 0.93 8.23 -1.40
N ILE A 65 1.59 9.29 -1.85
CA ILE A 65 1.74 9.60 -3.27
C ILE A 65 3.12 9.11 -3.69
N ASP A 66 3.15 8.17 -4.63
CA ASP A 66 4.40 7.66 -5.23
C ASP A 66 5.08 8.75 -6.09
N GLU A 67 6.32 8.53 -6.49
CA GLU A 67 7.11 9.45 -7.33
C GLU A 67 6.44 9.70 -8.68
N GLU A 68 5.69 8.73 -9.19
CA GLU A 68 4.91 8.81 -10.42
C GLU A 68 3.54 9.48 -10.23
N GLY A 69 3.21 9.90 -9.00
CA GLY A 69 1.95 10.56 -8.65
C GLY A 69 0.78 9.60 -8.38
N ALA A 70 1.03 8.29 -8.35
CA ALA A 70 0.03 7.29 -8.00
C ALA A 70 -0.32 7.38 -6.50
N VAL A 71 -1.63 7.27 -6.19
CA VAL A 71 -2.09 7.24 -4.79
C VAL A 71 -2.16 5.78 -4.33
N ILE A 72 -1.36 5.45 -3.32
CA ILE A 72 -1.25 4.11 -2.75
C ILE A 72 -1.81 4.15 -1.32
N LEU A 73 -2.68 3.19 -1.00
CA LEU A 73 -3.17 3.00 0.36
C LEU A 73 -2.26 2.02 1.09
N ILE A 74 -1.72 2.43 2.23
CA ILE A 74 -0.81 1.62 3.05
C ILE A 74 -1.33 1.46 4.48
N ASN A 75 -1.05 0.30 5.08
CA ASN A 75 -1.29 0.08 6.50
C ASN A 75 -0.18 0.75 7.29
N VAL A 76 -0.57 1.53 8.30
CA VAL A 76 0.34 2.29 9.15
C VAL A 76 0.03 2.07 10.62
N ARG A 77 1.05 2.16 11.46
CA ARG A 77 0.91 2.15 12.93
C ARG A 77 1.89 3.11 13.59
N ARG A 78 1.57 3.51 14.81
CA ARG A 78 2.48 4.26 15.68
C ARG A 78 3.64 3.38 16.14
N SER A 79 4.77 4.00 16.43
CA SER A 79 5.91 3.31 17.05
C SER A 79 5.61 3.02 18.52
N PRO A 80 5.91 1.81 19.03
CA PRO A 80 5.84 1.53 20.47
C PRO A 80 6.91 2.29 21.26
N HIS A 81 7.92 2.84 20.59
CA HIS A 81 9.01 3.63 21.19
C HIS A 81 8.80 5.14 21.02
N GLU A 82 7.56 5.57 20.83
CA GLU A 82 7.24 6.99 20.73
C GLU A 82 7.50 7.73 22.05
N PRO A 83 8.07 8.96 22.01
CA PRO A 83 8.26 9.77 23.20
C PRO A 83 6.96 10.02 23.98
N GLU A 84 7.05 10.15 25.30
CA GLU A 84 5.90 10.55 26.10
C GLU A 84 5.45 11.98 25.72
N GLY A 85 4.13 12.20 25.65
CA GLY A 85 3.54 13.51 25.37
C GLY A 85 3.11 13.75 23.92
N ILE A 86 3.21 12.77 23.02
CA ILE A 86 2.67 12.92 21.66
C ILE A 86 1.14 12.85 21.67
N ASP A 87 0.51 13.93 21.21
CA ASP A 87 -0.94 14.04 21.07
C ASP A 87 -1.49 13.10 19.98
N ASP A 88 -2.49 12.29 20.34
CA ASP A 88 -3.25 11.42 19.45
C ASP A 88 -3.89 12.19 18.27
N GLY A 89 -4.19 13.48 18.46
CA GLY A 89 -4.69 14.37 17.41
C GLY A 89 -3.75 14.48 16.20
N LEU A 90 -2.44 14.28 16.40
CA LEU A 90 -1.45 14.28 15.31
C LEU A 90 -1.55 13.04 14.41
N PHE A 91 -2.30 12.03 14.84
CA PHE A 91 -2.58 10.79 14.10
C PHE A 91 -4.03 10.66 13.66
N ALA A 92 -4.84 11.71 13.85
CA ALA A 92 -6.23 11.73 13.43
C ALA A 92 -6.38 11.74 11.89
N ARG A 93 -7.60 11.50 11.43
CA ARG A 93 -7.94 11.55 10.00
C ARG A 93 -7.53 12.88 9.38
N HIS A 94 -6.92 12.80 8.20
CA HIS A 94 -6.31 13.93 7.47
C HIS A 94 -5.02 14.51 8.06
N SER A 95 -4.54 14.02 9.21
CA SER A 95 -3.21 14.41 9.69
C SER A 95 -2.13 13.90 8.74
N LYS A 96 -1.05 14.67 8.65
CA LYS A 96 0.13 14.33 7.86
C LYS A 96 1.15 13.65 8.75
N VAL A 97 1.55 12.46 8.36
CA VAL A 97 2.55 11.66 9.06
C VAL A 97 3.62 11.23 8.07
N VAL A 98 4.80 10.87 8.57
CA VAL A 98 5.94 10.43 7.78
C VAL A 98 6.19 8.97 8.10
N VAL A 99 6.33 8.15 7.07
CA VAL A 99 6.81 6.77 7.21
C VAL A 99 8.28 6.83 7.56
N PHE A 100 8.69 6.31 8.71
CA PHE A 100 10.11 6.31 9.10
C PHE A 100 10.74 4.92 8.99
N ASP A 101 9.94 3.86 9.00
CA ASP A 101 10.41 2.48 8.90
C ASP A 101 9.29 1.55 8.41
N TYR A 102 9.67 0.34 8.00
CA TYR A 102 8.77 -0.74 7.65
C TYR A 102 9.05 -1.96 8.51
N ASP A 103 8.08 -2.39 9.30
CA ASP A 103 8.21 -3.61 10.07
C ASP A 103 7.90 -4.83 9.17
N GLU A 104 8.93 -5.60 8.85
CA GLU A 104 8.80 -6.80 8.02
C GLU A 104 8.02 -7.93 8.71
N SER A 105 8.01 -7.99 10.04
CA SER A 105 7.33 -9.05 10.80
C SER A 105 5.82 -8.90 10.73
N ASP A 106 5.36 -7.65 10.89
CA ASP A 106 3.93 -7.30 10.88
C ASP A 106 3.45 -6.74 9.53
N GLN A 107 4.36 -6.61 8.56
CA GLN A 107 4.13 -6.09 7.21
C GLN A 107 3.43 -4.72 7.19
N VAL A 108 3.86 -3.81 8.06
CA VAL A 108 3.20 -2.53 8.34
C VAL A 108 4.21 -1.40 8.41
N PHE A 109 3.81 -0.22 7.93
CA PHE A 109 4.65 0.97 7.98
C PHE A 109 4.55 1.65 9.35
N LEU A 110 5.69 2.02 9.90
CA LEU A 110 5.78 2.78 11.13
C LEU A 110 5.79 4.28 10.79
N VAL A 111 4.93 5.05 11.47
CA VAL A 111 4.77 6.48 11.18
C VAL A 111 4.98 7.37 12.39
N VAL A 112 5.42 8.60 12.12
CA VAL A 112 5.58 9.70 13.09
C VAL A 112 4.91 10.97 12.55
N PRO A 113 4.46 11.90 13.40
CA PRO A 113 3.84 13.12 12.92
C PRO A 113 4.86 14.03 12.22
N VAL A 114 4.43 14.73 11.16
CA VAL A 114 5.33 15.64 10.41
C VAL A 114 5.81 16.83 11.23
N ALA A 115 5.03 17.22 12.24
CA ALA A 115 5.36 18.28 13.18
C ALA A 115 5.22 17.73 14.59
N LEU A 116 6.35 17.72 15.31
CA LEU A 116 6.37 17.43 16.74
C LEU A 116 6.06 18.72 17.52
N PRO A 117 5.37 18.63 18.66
CA PRO A 117 5.22 19.76 19.58
C PRO A 117 6.60 20.31 20.00
N PRO A 118 6.75 21.63 20.13
CA PRO A 118 8.04 22.27 20.41
C PRO A 118 8.63 21.96 21.80
N ASP A 119 7.86 21.33 22.67
CA ASP A 119 8.17 20.98 24.06
C ASP A 119 8.64 19.52 24.25
N ILE A 120 8.70 18.71 23.17
CA ILE A 120 9.22 17.35 23.26
C ILE A 120 10.75 17.38 23.33
N ALA A 121 11.29 16.99 24.49
CA ALA A 121 12.71 16.77 24.68
C ALA A 121 13.16 15.58 23.83
N VAL A 122 13.83 15.86 22.70
CA VAL A 122 14.57 14.84 21.97
C VAL A 122 15.69 14.37 22.89
N ILE A 123 15.58 13.13 23.40
CA ILE A 123 16.66 12.52 24.17
C ILE A 123 17.77 12.20 23.16
N GLU A 124 18.77 13.06 23.05
CA GLU A 124 20.02 12.71 22.35
C GLU A 124 20.67 11.54 23.11
N ALA A 125 20.90 10.45 22.39
CA ALA A 125 21.62 9.27 22.88
C ALA A 125 23.14 9.46 22.76
#